data_AF-A0A519L3K9-F1
#
_entry.id   AF-A0A519L3K9-F1
#
_cell.length_a   1.000
_cell.length_b   1.000
_cell.length_c   1.000
_cell.angle_alpha   90.00
_cell.angle_beta   90.00
_cell.angle_gamma   90.00
#
_symmetry.space_group_name_H-M   'P 1'
#
loop_
_entity.id
_entity.type
_entity.pdbx_description
1 polymer ?
#
loop_
_entity_poly.entity_id
_entity_poly.type
_entity_poly.pdbx_seq_one_letter_code
_entity_poly.pdbx_strand_id
1 'polypeptide(L)'
;MVEPSPFPPAAPPARHVSPGLYLVATPIGNLRDITLRALDVLAAADLVLAEDTRVTGKLLSAYGLKRPLERCDDHASERASGIALERLAEGQVVALVSDAGTPMISDPGYVVARAALAAGHPVHPIPGASS
;
A
#
# COMPACT_ATOMS: atom_id res chain seq x y z
N MET A 1 2.76 38.17 21.89
CA MET A 1 2.12 37.67 20.67
C MET A 1 2.58 36.24 20.52
N VAL A 2 1.71 35.26 20.72
CA VAL A 2 2.07 33.82 20.65
C VAL A 2 2.02 33.44 19.17
N GLU A 3 3.11 32.94 18.61
CA GLU A 3 3.12 32.41 17.24
C GLU A 3 2.09 31.27 17.12
N PRO A 4 1.30 31.23 16.03
CA PRO A 4 0.40 30.12 15.81
C PRO A 4 1.20 28.81 15.70
N SER A 5 0.74 27.78 16.42
CA SER A 5 1.35 26.45 16.39
C SER A 5 1.50 25.97 14.93
N PRO A 6 2.68 25.46 14.52
CA PRO A 6 2.87 24.89 13.19
C PRO A 6 2.07 23.58 13.00
N PHE A 7 1.49 23.06 14.08
CA PHE A 7 0.65 21.87 14.03
C PHE A 7 -0.82 22.26 13.88
N PRO A 8 -1.52 21.69 12.88
CA PRO A 8 -2.93 21.96 12.70
C PRO A 8 -3.70 21.53 13.97
N PRO A 9 -4.59 22.39 14.49
CA PRO A 9 -5.34 22.13 15.72
C PRO A 9 -6.48 21.09 15.54
N ALA A 10 -6.66 20.57 14.33
CA ALA A 10 -7.72 19.64 13.96
C ALA A 10 -7.15 18.35 13.37
N ALA A 11 -7.90 17.26 13.50
CA ALA A 11 -7.59 16.01 12.82
C ALA A 11 -7.39 16.26 11.31
N PRO A 12 -6.35 15.68 10.68
CA PRO A 12 -6.13 15.86 9.26
C PRO A 12 -7.37 15.41 8.48
N PRO A 13 -7.81 16.17 7.46
CA PRO A 13 -8.98 15.81 6.67
C PRO A 13 -8.74 14.48 5.96
N ALA A 14 -9.82 13.75 5.70
CA ALA A 14 -9.79 12.53 4.89
C ALA A 14 -9.08 12.83 3.55
N ARG A 15 -8.06 12.05 3.23
CA ARG A 15 -7.22 12.30 2.06
C ARG A 15 -7.80 11.60 0.84
N HIS A 16 -7.99 12.35 -0.24
CA HIS A 16 -8.23 11.77 -1.55
C HIS A 16 -7.01 10.93 -1.96
N VAL A 17 -7.23 9.66 -2.32
CA VAL A 17 -6.20 8.76 -2.83
C VAL A 17 -6.21 8.87 -4.35
N SER A 18 -5.13 9.39 -4.93
CA SER A 18 -5.03 9.56 -6.39
C SER A 18 -4.63 8.23 -7.05
N PRO A 19 -4.93 8.03 -8.35
CA PRO A 19 -4.44 6.88 -9.10
C PRO A 19 -2.92 6.69 -8.99
N GLY A 20 -2.46 5.45 -8.86
CA GLY A 20 -1.05 5.15 -8.70
C GLY A 20 -0.77 3.88 -7.91
N LEU A 21 0.52 3.51 -7.85
CA LEU A 21 1.02 2.40 -7.04
C LEU A 21 1.43 2.92 -5.66
N TYR A 22 0.92 2.29 -4.61
CA TYR A 22 1.21 2.64 -3.24
C TYR A 22 1.99 1.53 -2.55
N LEU A 23 3.16 1.84 -2.01
CA LEU A 23 3.98 0.89 -1.23
C LEU A 23 3.57 1.04 0.23
N VAL A 24 2.77 0.12 0.75
CA VAL A 24 2.10 0.25 2.05
C VAL A 24 2.76 -0.62 3.11
N ALA A 25 3.37 0.01 4.10
CA ALA A 25 3.86 -0.67 5.29
C ALA A 25 2.71 -1.25 6.15
N THR A 26 2.88 -2.48 6.62
CA THR A 26 1.95 -3.21 7.48
C THR A 26 2.53 -3.41 8.89
N PRO A 27 1.68 -3.65 9.91
CA PRO A 27 2.15 -3.89 11.27
C PRO A 27 3.09 -5.10 11.40
N ILE A 28 4.06 -5.03 12.33
CA ILE A 28 5.02 -6.11 12.64
C ILE A 28 4.62 -6.94 13.88
N GLY A 29 3.34 -6.91 14.27
CA GLY A 29 2.80 -7.73 15.36
C GLY A 29 1.65 -7.07 16.13
N ASN A 30 1.65 -5.75 16.27
CA ASN A 30 0.56 -5.01 16.91
C ASN A 30 -0.27 -4.27 15.86
N LEU A 31 -1.52 -4.69 15.67
CA LEU A 31 -2.42 -4.11 14.67
C LEU A 31 -2.46 -2.57 14.73
N ARG A 32 -2.43 -1.98 15.93
CA ARG A 32 -2.51 -0.53 16.14
C ARG A 32 -1.30 0.27 15.63
N ASP A 33 -0.25 -0.41 15.17
CA ASP A 33 0.91 0.24 14.54
C ASP A 33 0.64 0.61 13.06
N ILE A 34 -0.52 0.22 12.51
CA ILE A 34 -0.93 0.69 11.18
C ILE A 34 -1.19 2.20 11.21
N THR A 35 -0.81 2.89 10.12
CA THR A 35 -1.07 4.33 10.02
C THR A 35 -2.46 4.60 9.44
N LEU A 36 -3.05 5.75 9.80
CA LEU A 36 -4.32 6.21 9.18
C LEU A 36 -4.19 6.31 7.65
N ARG A 37 -3.03 6.75 7.15
CA ARG A 37 -2.77 6.87 5.71
C ARG A 37 -2.70 5.50 5.01
N ALA A 38 -2.19 4.47 5.68
CA ALA A 38 -2.23 3.11 5.16
C ALA A 38 -3.69 2.60 5.06
N LEU A 39 -4.52 2.88 6.07
CA LEU A 39 -5.94 2.53 6.04
C LEU A 39 -6.69 3.27 4.92
N ASP A 40 -6.44 4.57 4.71
CA ASP A 40 -7.03 5.33 3.60
C ASP A 40 -6.71 4.69 2.24
N VAL A 41 -5.44 4.33 2.01
CA VAL A 41 -4.99 3.69 0.77
C VAL A 41 -5.60 2.30 0.61
N LEU A 42 -5.57 1.46 1.64
CA LEU A 42 -6.12 0.11 1.58
C LEU A 42 -7.65 0.11 1.39
N ALA A 43 -8.35 1.11 1.92
CA ALA A 43 -9.78 1.29 1.69
C ALA A 43 -10.09 1.71 0.24
N ALA A 44 -9.23 2.56 -0.35
CA ALA A 44 -9.37 3.07 -1.71
C ALA A 44 -8.84 2.12 -2.80
N ALA A 45 -8.00 1.15 -2.45
CA ALA A 45 -7.35 0.27 -3.43
C ALA A 45 -8.36 -0.56 -4.25
N ASP A 46 -8.16 -0.58 -5.56
CA ASP A 46 -8.85 -1.45 -6.52
C ASP A 46 -8.20 -2.84 -6.61
N LEU A 47 -6.93 -2.94 -6.19
CA LEU A 47 -6.15 -4.17 -6.07
C LEU A 47 -5.13 -4.06 -4.94
N VAL A 48 -5.00 -5.11 -4.14
CA VAL A 48 -3.94 -5.27 -3.14
C VAL A 48 -3.04 -6.44 -3.52
N LEU A 49 -1.76 -6.15 -3.74
CA LEU A 49 -0.69 -7.11 -4.00
C LEU A 49 -0.03 -7.48 -2.68
N ALA A 50 0.08 -8.77 -2.39
CA ALA A 50 0.66 -9.28 -1.14
C ALA A 50 1.47 -10.56 -1.39
N GLU A 51 2.51 -10.78 -0.58
CA GLU A 51 3.28 -12.02 -0.60
C GLU A 51 2.43 -13.21 -0.12
N ASP A 52 1.84 -13.11 1.07
CA ASP A 52 0.81 -14.02 1.57
C ASP A 52 -0.55 -13.33 1.66
N THR A 53 -1.42 -13.64 0.69
CA THR A 53 -2.79 -13.12 0.63
C THR A 53 -3.66 -13.56 1.82
N ARG A 54 -3.29 -14.63 2.53
CA ARG A 54 -4.00 -15.09 3.74
C ARG A 54 -3.68 -14.21 4.93
N VAL A 55 -2.42 -13.77 5.06
CA VAL A 55 -1.98 -12.83 6.11
C VAL A 55 -2.63 -11.47 5.87
N THR A 56 -2.48 -10.95 4.65
CA THR A 56 -3.07 -9.66 4.27
C THR A 56 -4.60 -9.70 4.33
N GLY A 57 -5.23 -10.81 3.96
CA GLY A 57 -6.68 -10.99 4.09
C GLY A 57 -7.17 -10.90 5.53
N LYS A 58 -6.43 -11.43 6.51
CA LYS A 58 -6.73 -11.28 7.94
C LYS A 58 -6.56 -9.82 8.40
N LEU A 59 -5.49 -9.15 7.97
CA LEU A 59 -5.26 -7.73 8.26
C LEU A 59 -6.42 -6.87 7.77
N LEU A 60 -6.81 -7.01 6.50
CA LEU A 60 -7.94 -6.27 5.92
C LEU A 60 -9.24 -6.55 6.69
N SER A 61 -9.49 -7.82 7.01
CA SER A 61 -10.69 -8.23 7.75
C SER A 61 -10.74 -7.63 9.16
N ALA A 62 -9.59 -7.52 9.86
CA ALA A 62 -9.49 -6.90 11.18
C ALA A 62 -9.88 -5.40 11.17
N TYR A 63 -9.75 -4.75 10.01
CA TYR A 63 -10.15 -3.36 9.78
C TYR A 63 -11.50 -3.21 9.06
N GLY A 64 -12.23 -4.32 8.84
CA GLY A 64 -13.51 -4.29 8.12
C GLY A 64 -13.37 -3.97 6.63
N LEU A 65 -12.17 -4.12 6.06
CA LEU A 65 -11.88 -3.87 4.66
C LEU A 65 -12.00 -5.16 3.85
N LYS A 66 -12.57 -5.05 2.64
CA LYS A 66 -12.63 -6.14 1.66
C LYS A 66 -12.15 -5.62 0.32
N ARG A 67 -10.99 -6.06 -0.14
CA ARG A 67 -10.36 -5.66 -1.41
C ARG A 67 -9.97 -6.91 -2.22
N PRO A 68 -9.91 -6.83 -3.56
CA PRO A 68 -9.28 -7.87 -4.37
C PRO A 68 -7.82 -8.06 -3.95
N LEU A 69 -7.42 -9.31 -3.72
CA LEU A 69 -6.06 -9.68 -3.36
C LEU A 69 -5.42 -10.45 -4.50
N GLU A 70 -4.18 -10.10 -4.80
CA GLU A 70 -3.37 -10.82 -5.76
C GLU A 70 -2.01 -11.16 -5.17
N ARG A 71 -1.56 -12.38 -5.43
CA ARG A 71 -0.31 -12.89 -4.87
C ARG A 71 0.89 -12.34 -5.64
N CYS A 72 1.85 -11.79 -4.91
CA CYS A 72 3.10 -11.24 -5.42
C CYS A 72 4.27 -11.79 -4.57
N ASP A 73 4.71 -13.00 -4.91
CA ASP A 73 5.92 -13.65 -4.38
C ASP A 73 6.97 -13.80 -5.49
N ASP A 74 8.15 -14.36 -5.19
CA ASP A 74 9.26 -14.48 -6.15
C ASP A 74 8.88 -15.21 -7.45
N HIS A 75 7.91 -16.14 -7.38
CA HIS A 75 7.45 -16.91 -8.53
C HIS A 75 6.28 -16.25 -9.27
N ALA A 76 5.61 -15.28 -8.66
CA ALA A 76 4.43 -14.61 -9.20
C ALA A 76 4.67 -13.14 -9.54
N SER A 77 5.82 -12.56 -9.19
CA SER A 77 6.14 -11.14 -9.32
C SER A 77 5.95 -10.57 -10.73
N GLU A 78 6.38 -11.29 -11.77
CA GLU A 78 6.18 -10.88 -13.19
C GLU A 78 4.69 -10.83 -13.58
N ARG A 79 3.92 -11.84 -13.17
CA ARG A 79 2.47 -11.87 -13.41
C ARG A 79 1.75 -10.77 -12.64
N ALA A 80 2.11 -10.59 -11.37
CA ALA A 80 1.59 -9.53 -10.51
C ALA A 80 1.91 -8.15 -11.07
N SER A 81 3.10 -7.96 -11.63
CA SER A 81 3.54 -6.74 -12.30
C SER A 81 2.68 -6.43 -13.53
N GLY A 82 2.44 -7.40 -14.41
CA GLY A 82 1.56 -7.23 -15.57
C GLY A 82 0.15 -6.79 -15.18
N ILE A 83 -0.45 -7.47 -14.20
CA ILE A 83 -1.78 -7.12 -13.68
C ILE A 83 -1.78 -5.72 -13.06
N ALA A 84 -0.74 -5.37 -12.30
CA ALA A 84 -0.62 -4.03 -11.71
C ALA A 84 -0.56 -2.95 -12.79
N LEU A 85 0.25 -3.14 -13.84
CA LEU A 85 0.37 -2.18 -14.94
C LEU A 85 -0.95 -1.99 -15.69
N GLU A 86 -1.71 -3.07 -15.93
CA GLU A 86 -3.04 -2.98 -16.55
C GLU A 86 -3.97 -2.09 -15.71
N ARG A 87 -4.04 -2.32 -14.39
CA ARG A 87 -4.87 -1.50 -13.50
C ARG A 87 -4.40 -0.05 -13.45
N LEU A 88 -3.09 0.18 -13.38
CA LEU A 88 -2.52 1.52 -13.33
C LEU A 88 -2.78 2.30 -14.63
N ALA A 89 -2.74 1.64 -15.79
CA ALA A 89 -3.09 2.24 -17.08
C ALA A 89 -4.56 2.68 -17.16
N GLU A 90 -5.46 2.00 -16.42
CA GLU A 90 -6.86 2.39 -16.28
C GLU A 90 -7.10 3.51 -15.26
N GLY A 91 -6.04 4.04 -14.63
CA GLY A 91 -6.15 5.09 -13.60
C GLY A 91 -6.68 4.56 -12.26
N GLN A 92 -6.41 3.30 -11.93
CA GLN A 92 -6.79 2.71 -10.65
C GLN A 92 -5.74 2.91 -9.56
N VAL A 93 -6.15 2.61 -8.32
CA VAL A 93 -5.28 2.59 -7.14
C VAL A 93 -4.83 1.16 -6.88
N VAL A 94 -3.53 0.91 -6.94
CA VAL A 94 -2.92 -0.39 -6.60
C VAL A 94 -2.10 -0.25 -5.32
N ALA A 95 -2.38 -1.07 -4.32
CA ALA A 95 -1.58 -1.15 -3.10
C ALA A 95 -0.68 -2.38 -3.15
N LEU A 96 0.61 -2.21 -2.87
CA LEU A 96 1.58 -3.29 -2.66
C LEU A 96 1.96 -3.30 -1.17
N VAL A 97 1.64 -4.39 -0.48
CA VAL A 97 1.94 -4.58 0.94
C VAL A 97 3.03 -5.64 1.14
N SER A 98 3.72 -5.58 2.27
CA SER A 98 4.48 -6.72 2.79
C SER A 98 3.66 -7.46 3.84
N ASP A 99 3.99 -8.72 4.10
CA ASP A 99 3.35 -9.52 5.15
C ASP A 99 3.51 -8.89 6.55
N ALA A 100 4.64 -8.24 6.78
CA ALA A 100 4.93 -7.42 7.96
C ALA A 100 5.95 -6.32 7.59
N GLY A 101 5.81 -5.14 8.20
CA GLY A 101 6.78 -4.06 8.06
C GLY A 101 6.68 -3.28 6.75
N THR A 102 7.79 -2.74 6.26
CA THR A 102 7.80 -1.92 5.06
C THR A 102 8.10 -2.78 3.82
N PRO A 103 7.31 -2.68 2.73
CA PRO A 103 7.61 -3.35 1.46
C PRO A 103 8.99 -2.99 0.92
N MET A 104 9.51 -3.81 0.00
CA MET A 104 10.78 -3.60 -0.73
C MET A 104 12.07 -3.92 0.05
N ILE A 105 11.98 -4.50 1.25
CA ILE A 105 13.14 -5.07 1.95
C ILE A 105 13.40 -6.54 1.52
N SER A 106 12.34 -7.25 1.11
CA SER A 106 12.39 -8.55 0.43
C SER A 106 11.80 -8.42 -0.98
N ASP A 107 12.42 -9.07 -1.96
CA ASP A 107 12.48 -8.67 -3.38
C ASP A 107 11.24 -8.83 -4.31
N PRO A 108 10.12 -9.51 -4.00
CA PRO A 108 9.08 -9.69 -5.02
C PRO A 108 8.32 -8.41 -5.36
N GLY A 109 8.18 -7.48 -4.40
CA GLY A 109 7.56 -6.18 -4.63
C GLY A 109 8.39 -5.23 -5.50
N TYR A 110 9.71 -5.45 -5.56
CA TYR A 110 10.63 -4.59 -6.31
C TYR A 110 10.36 -4.63 -7.81
N VAL A 111 10.03 -5.81 -8.35
CA VAL A 111 9.69 -6.01 -9.76
C VAL A 111 8.51 -5.12 -10.17
N VAL A 112 7.45 -5.11 -9.38
CA VAL A 112 6.24 -4.32 -9.64
C VAL A 112 6.53 -2.82 -9.58
N ALA A 113 7.24 -2.37 -8.53
CA ALA A 113 7.56 -0.95 -8.37
C ALA A 113 8.46 -0.43 -9.49
N ARG A 114 9.46 -1.22 -9.90
CA ARG A 114 10.33 -0.90 -11.04
C ARG A 114 9.54 -0.80 -12.34
N ALA A 115 8.66 -1.75 -12.60
CA ALA A 115 7.85 -1.77 -13.80
C ALA A 115 6.90 -0.56 -13.85
N ALA A 116 6.24 -0.23 -12.73
CA ALA A 116 5.38 0.95 -12.63
C ALA A 116 6.16 2.26 -12.88
N LEU A 117 7.34 2.42 -12.29
CA LEU A 117 8.21 3.57 -12.55
C LEU A 117 8.65 3.65 -14.01
N ALA A 118 9.04 2.52 -14.61
CA ALA A 118 9.47 2.46 -16.01
C ALA A 118 8.33 2.80 -16.99
N ALA A 119 7.09 2.47 -16.64
CA ALA A 119 5.88 2.83 -17.39
C ALA A 119 5.38 4.27 -17.12
N GLY A 120 6.05 5.03 -16.24
CA GLY A 120 5.69 6.42 -15.93
C GLY A 120 4.52 6.58 -14.98
N HIS A 121 4.11 5.51 -14.28
CA HIS A 121 3.05 5.60 -13.28
C HIS A 121 3.55 6.20 -11.95
N PRO A 122 2.72 6.98 -11.23
CA PRO A 122 3.06 7.47 -9.90
C PRO A 122 3.29 6.32 -8.93
N VAL A 123 4.40 6.39 -8.18
CA VAL A 123 4.70 5.46 -7.08
C VAL A 123 4.82 6.23 -5.77
N HIS A 124 4.04 5.83 -4.78
CA HIS A 124 3.86 6.54 -3.53
C HIS A 124 4.26 5.65 -2.34
N PRO A 125 5.41 5.88 -1.69
CA PRO A 125 5.75 5.17 -0.47
C PRO A 125 4.87 5.67 0.68
N ILE A 126 4.26 4.74 1.44
CA ILE A 126 3.49 5.01 2.66
C ILE A 126 4.33 4.60 3.88
N PRO A 127 4.77 5.55 4.72
CA PRO A 127 5.52 5.25 5.94
C PRO A 127 4.73 4.37 6.91
N GLY A 128 5.45 3.53 7.65
CA GLY A 128 4.90 2.70 8.72
C GLY A 128 6.01 1.91 9.44
N ALA A 129 5.63 0.78 10.03
CA ALA A 129 6.53 -0.05 10.80
C ALA A 129 7.68 -0.61 9.94
N SER A 130 8.87 -0.70 10.53
CA SER A 130 10.06 -1.34 9.97
C SER A 130 10.82 -2.01 11.10
N SER A 131 11.38 -3.19 10.83
CA SER A 131 12.16 -4.00 11.77
C SER A 131 13.52 -4.36 11.17
#